data_AF-A0A3D2BPY3-F1
#
_entry.id   AF-A0A3D2BPY3-F1
#
_cell.length_a   1.000
_cell.length_b   1.000
_cell.length_c   1.000
_cell.angle_alpha   90.00
_cell.angle_beta   90.00
_cell.angle_gamma   90.00
#
_symmetry.space_group_name_H-M   'P 1'
#
loop_
_entity.id
_entity.type
_entity.pdbx_description
1 polymer ?
#
loop_
_entity_poly.entity_id
_entity_poly.type
_entity_poly.pdbx_seq_one_letter_code
_entity_poly.pdbx_strand_id
1 'polypeptide(L)'
;MSDPNAEQEPSMEEILASIRRIISEDGEEDTAEQPGLKPEPEPPAGHEEGVLELTDEVQDDGTVVNLKTGEEVSEEPVEEEDVGLEMIDAEGKPEPEPVIEAAAEAVAAEKLVSEIPGMESVSALSGLAAAVNNHRRAVDPSIGARTIEDLVKEVMRPMIREWLDDNLPALVERLVSREIERLTREAEEISQR
;
A
#
# COMPACT_ATOMS: atom_id res chain seq x y z
N MET A 1 -20.22 -2.42 -40.15
CA MET A 1 -18.81 -2.57 -40.57
C MET A 1 -18.01 -2.65 -39.29
N SER A 2 -17.69 -3.86 -38.87
CA SER A 2 -16.92 -4.13 -37.65
C SER A 2 -15.45 -3.98 -38.01
N ASP A 3 -14.74 -3.05 -37.38
CA ASP A 3 -13.29 -2.94 -37.55
C ASP A 3 -12.59 -4.01 -36.68
N PRO A 4 -11.78 -4.90 -37.30
CA PRO A 4 -11.17 -6.07 -36.67
C PRO A 4 -9.81 -5.71 -36.07
N ASN A 5 -9.78 -5.01 -34.95
CA ASN A 5 -8.54 -4.82 -34.17
C ASN A 5 -8.48 -5.76 -32.96
N ALA A 6 -9.13 -6.91 -33.06
CA ALA A 6 -9.30 -7.86 -31.96
C ALA A 6 -8.41 -9.11 -32.04
N GLU A 7 -7.61 -9.31 -33.09
CA GLU A 7 -6.84 -10.57 -33.27
C GLU A 7 -5.50 -10.37 -34.01
N GLN A 8 -4.76 -9.30 -33.72
CA GLN A 8 -3.34 -9.30 -34.03
C GLN A 8 -2.60 -9.83 -32.80
N GLU A 9 -2.65 -11.15 -32.64
CA GLU A 9 -1.71 -11.84 -31.75
C GLU A 9 -0.31 -11.41 -32.20
N PRO A 10 0.49 -10.79 -31.31
CA PRO A 10 1.77 -10.21 -31.69
C PRO A 10 2.64 -11.26 -32.37
N SER A 11 3.33 -10.86 -33.44
CA SER A 11 4.18 -11.79 -34.18
C SER A 11 5.25 -12.35 -33.25
N MET A 12 5.57 -13.64 -33.38
CA MET A 12 6.56 -14.34 -32.56
C MET A 12 7.88 -13.57 -32.44
N GLU A 13 8.28 -12.86 -33.49
CA GLU A 13 9.51 -12.05 -33.51
C GLU A 13 9.42 -10.79 -32.64
N GLU A 14 8.25 -10.16 -32.53
CA GLU A 14 7.99 -9.02 -31.65
C GLU A 14 7.94 -9.46 -30.19
N ILE A 15 7.32 -10.61 -29.91
CA ILE A 15 7.33 -11.24 -28.59
C ILE A 15 8.77 -11.54 -28.18
N LEU A 16 9.56 -12.16 -29.06
CA LEU A 16 10.97 -12.48 -28.77
C LEU A 16 11.85 -11.24 -28.65
N ALA A 17 11.59 -10.18 -29.42
CA ALA A 17 12.30 -8.91 -29.30
C ALA A 17 11.96 -8.17 -28.00
N SER A 18 10.69 -8.19 -27.58
CA SER A 18 10.24 -7.60 -26.31
C SER A 18 10.84 -8.31 -25.11
N ILE A 19 10.85 -9.65 -25.10
CA ILE A 19 11.50 -10.45 -24.04
C ILE A 19 13.01 -10.19 -24.02
N ARG A 20 13.67 -10.16 -25.18
CA ARG A 20 15.12 -9.90 -25.25
C ARG A 20 15.49 -8.50 -24.74
N ARG A 21 14.66 -7.50 -25.03
CA ARG A 21 14.85 -6.14 -24.51
C ARG A 21 14.73 -6.10 -22.99
N ILE A 22 13.71 -6.75 -22.44
CA ILE A 22 13.49 -6.78 -20.98
C ILE A 22 14.65 -7.49 -20.27
N ILE A 23 15.11 -8.64 -20.78
CA ILE A 23 16.22 -9.40 -20.15
C ILE A 23 17.56 -8.66 -20.28
N SER A 24 17.80 -7.96 -21.39
CA SER A 24 19.03 -7.15 -21.55
C SER A 24 19.01 -5.87 -20.71
N GLU A 25 17.83 -5.34 -20.38
CA GLU A 25 17.67 -4.13 -19.56
C GLU A 25 17.74 -4.45 -18.05
N ASP A 26 17.46 -5.68 -17.64
CA ASP A 26 17.48 -6.14 -16.24
C ASP A 26 18.76 -6.92 -15.84
N GLY A 27 19.65 -7.22 -16.81
CA GLY A 27 20.79 -8.14 -16.63
C GLY A 27 22.19 -7.52 -16.51
N GLU A 28 22.34 -6.20 -16.62
CA GLU A 28 23.66 -5.53 -16.58
C GLU A 28 23.69 -4.41 -15.54
N GLU A 29 23.57 -4.76 -14.25
CA GLU A 29 24.34 -4.15 -13.15
C GLU A 29 24.11 -4.91 -11.81
N ASP A 30 24.34 -6.22 -11.81
CA ASP A 30 24.76 -6.92 -10.58
C ASP A 30 25.50 -8.21 -10.94
N THR A 31 26.84 -8.13 -11.04
CA THR A 31 27.77 -9.24 -10.75
C THR A 31 29.22 -8.75 -10.90
N ALA A 32 29.88 -8.50 -9.76
CA ALA A 32 31.29 -8.83 -9.60
C ALA A 32 31.40 -10.01 -8.61
N GLU A 33 31.81 -11.17 -9.16
CA GLU A 33 32.43 -12.35 -8.52
C GLU A 33 31.57 -13.20 -7.52
N GLN A 34 30.74 -14.14 -8.02
CA GLN A 34 30.97 -15.61 -8.20
C GLN A 34 30.98 -16.51 -6.93
N PRO A 35 30.56 -17.80 -7.00
CA PRO A 35 29.26 -18.33 -7.46
C PRO A 35 28.69 -19.41 -6.50
N GLY A 36 27.37 -19.56 -6.40
CA GLY A 36 26.80 -20.83 -5.93
C GLY A 36 25.47 -20.75 -5.19
N LEU A 37 24.44 -21.24 -5.87
CA LEU A 37 23.19 -21.82 -5.35
C LEU A 37 22.03 -20.84 -5.08
N LYS A 38 21.17 -20.80 -6.11
CA LYS A 38 19.75 -20.41 -6.20
C LYS A 38 18.92 -20.64 -4.92
N PRO A 39 18.01 -19.71 -4.57
CA PRO A 39 16.59 -20.09 -4.50
C PRO A 39 15.62 -18.99 -5.00
N GLU A 40 14.47 -19.40 -5.57
CA GLU A 40 13.26 -18.60 -5.86
C GLU A 40 12.09 -19.62 -5.97
N PRO A 41 10.82 -19.40 -5.53
CA PRO A 41 10.02 -18.15 -5.57
C PRO A 41 8.99 -17.80 -4.41
N GLU A 42 8.69 -16.49 -4.28
CA GLU A 42 7.39 -15.74 -4.06
C GLU A 42 6.39 -16.04 -2.89
N PRO A 43 5.28 -15.26 -2.70
CA PRO A 43 4.98 -13.93 -2.07
C PRO A 43 4.15 -14.10 -0.74
N PRO A 44 3.36 -13.17 -0.12
CA PRO A 44 3.26 -11.71 -0.06
C PRO A 44 3.38 -11.12 1.38
N ALA A 45 4.23 -10.10 1.60
CA ALA A 45 4.27 -9.36 2.87
C ALA A 45 3.01 -8.52 3.11
N GLY A 46 1.98 -9.18 3.63
CA GLY A 46 1.28 -8.54 4.72
C GLY A 46 2.30 -8.27 5.83
N HIS A 47 2.40 -7.03 6.29
CA HIS A 47 2.25 -6.80 7.72
C HIS A 47 3.26 -7.59 8.56
N GLU A 48 4.47 -7.05 8.75
CA GLU A 48 5.46 -7.61 9.66
C GLU A 48 5.83 -9.07 9.33
N GLU A 49 6.10 -9.38 8.06
CA GLU A 49 6.59 -10.69 7.66
C GLU A 49 7.88 -11.06 8.40
N GLY A 50 7.72 -11.96 9.35
CA GLY A 50 8.80 -12.56 10.14
C GLY A 50 8.40 -12.83 11.57
N VAL A 51 7.37 -12.14 12.09
CA VAL A 51 6.91 -12.36 13.47
C VAL A 51 5.41 -12.65 13.47
N LEU A 52 5.06 -13.92 13.34
CA LEU A 52 3.74 -14.39 13.71
C LEU A 52 3.60 -14.22 15.23
N GLU A 53 2.71 -13.32 15.68
CA GLU A 53 2.35 -13.26 17.10
C GLU A 53 1.57 -14.54 17.47
N LEU A 54 2.29 -15.50 18.06
CA LEU A 54 1.69 -16.71 18.60
C LEU A 54 0.85 -16.34 19.83
N THR A 55 -0.46 -16.16 19.60
CA THR A 55 -1.41 -15.87 20.69
C THR A 55 -1.87 -17.17 21.36
N ASP A 56 -1.79 -18.29 20.66
CA ASP A 56 -2.24 -19.61 21.12
C ASP A 56 -1.16 -20.67 20.81
N GLU A 57 -0.87 -21.55 21.78
CA GLU A 57 0.08 -22.67 21.70
C GLU A 57 -0.65 -24.00 21.83
N VAL A 58 -0.32 -24.99 20.98
CA VAL A 58 -0.89 -26.34 21.06
C VAL A 58 0.08 -27.25 21.81
N GLN A 59 -0.37 -27.84 22.91
CA GLN A 59 0.39 -28.80 23.72
C GLN A 59 0.45 -30.19 23.07
N ASP A 60 1.42 -31.01 23.50
CA ASP A 60 1.66 -32.37 22.96
C ASP A 60 0.47 -33.34 23.14
N ASP A 61 -0.47 -33.02 24.05
CA ASP A 61 -1.70 -33.76 24.29
C ASP A 61 -2.88 -33.29 23.44
N GLY A 62 -2.67 -32.29 22.57
CA GLY A 62 -3.66 -31.71 21.67
C GLY A 62 -4.43 -30.52 22.23
N THR A 63 -4.14 -30.09 23.46
CA THR A 63 -4.84 -28.96 24.11
C THR A 63 -4.28 -27.62 23.65
N VAL A 64 -5.14 -26.65 23.32
CA VAL A 64 -4.73 -25.30 22.92
C VAL A 64 -4.76 -24.35 24.12
N VAL A 65 -3.68 -23.60 24.35
CA VAL A 65 -3.53 -22.68 25.48
C VAL A 65 -3.22 -21.29 24.98
N ASN A 66 -3.94 -20.29 25.49
CA ASN A 66 -3.68 -18.90 25.13
C ASN A 66 -2.46 -18.37 25.88
N LEU A 67 -1.40 -17.98 25.17
CA LEU A 67 -0.11 -17.58 25.73
C LEU A 67 -0.16 -16.24 26.49
N LYS A 68 -1.13 -15.37 26.19
CA LYS A 68 -1.31 -14.08 26.87
C LYS A 68 -2.00 -14.24 28.23
N THR A 69 -2.82 -15.27 28.40
CA THR A 69 -3.70 -15.45 29.57
C THR A 69 -3.36 -16.71 30.38
N GLY A 70 -2.68 -17.69 29.79
CA GLY A 70 -2.30 -18.96 30.40
C GLY A 70 -3.46 -19.94 30.60
N GLU A 71 -4.60 -19.68 29.95
CA GLU A 71 -5.84 -20.45 30.12
C GLU A 71 -6.01 -21.43 28.96
N GLU A 72 -6.46 -22.65 29.28
CA GLU A 72 -6.80 -23.68 28.29
C GLU A 72 -8.05 -23.24 27.52
N VAL A 73 -7.90 -23.06 26.20
CA VAL A 73 -9.01 -22.73 25.31
C VAL A 73 -9.76 -24.01 25.01
N SER A 74 -10.77 -24.29 25.84
CA SER A 74 -11.73 -25.35 25.53
C SER A 74 -12.67 -24.85 24.44
N GLU A 75 -12.72 -25.56 23.30
CA GLU A 75 -13.81 -25.43 22.33
C GLU A 75 -15.10 -25.99 22.97
N GLU A 76 -15.65 -25.30 23.96
CA GLU A 76 -17.06 -25.48 24.28
C GLU A 76 -17.86 -24.86 23.13
N PRO A 77 -18.74 -25.62 22.46
CA PRO A 77 -19.63 -25.05 21.46
C PRO A 77 -20.47 -24.03 22.19
N VAL A 78 -20.35 -22.76 21.79
CA VAL A 78 -21.31 -21.74 22.18
C VAL A 78 -22.66 -22.28 21.74
N GLU A 79 -23.51 -22.67 22.70
CA GLU A 79 -24.87 -23.08 22.43
C GLU A 79 -25.49 -21.95 21.60
N GLU A 80 -25.74 -22.22 20.33
CA GLU A 80 -26.62 -21.40 19.51
C GLU A 80 -27.97 -21.43 20.23
N GLU A 81 -28.22 -20.43 21.08
CA GLU A 81 -29.58 -20.16 21.53
C GLU A 81 -30.39 -19.91 20.27
N ASP A 82 -31.21 -20.92 19.96
CA ASP A 82 -32.31 -20.94 19.02
C ASP A 82 -33.21 -19.72 19.29
N VAL A 83 -32.83 -18.56 18.76
CA VAL A 83 -33.71 -17.42 18.60
C VAL A 83 -34.71 -17.81 17.53
N GLY A 84 -35.77 -18.47 17.99
CA GLY A 84 -36.92 -18.84 17.20
C GLY A 84 -37.40 -17.63 16.40
N LEU A 85 -37.11 -17.65 15.11
CA LEU A 85 -37.71 -16.75 14.14
C LEU A 85 -39.17 -17.17 14.02
N GLU A 86 -40.03 -16.60 14.86
CA GLU A 86 -41.47 -16.64 14.64
C GLU A 86 -41.74 -16.13 13.23
N MET A 87 -42.28 -17.02 12.39
CA MET A 87 -42.71 -16.68 11.05
C MET A 87 -43.73 -15.55 11.15
N ILE A 88 -43.33 -14.38 10.67
CA ILE A 88 -44.25 -13.28 10.44
C ILE A 88 -45.09 -13.73 9.24
N ASP A 89 -46.34 -14.09 9.50
CA ASP A 89 -47.32 -14.45 8.49
C ASP A 89 -47.62 -13.20 7.64
N ALA A 90 -46.79 -12.98 6.61
CA ALA A 90 -46.96 -11.91 5.65
C ALA A 90 -48.01 -12.36 4.63
N GLU A 91 -49.27 -12.32 5.05
CA GLU A 91 -50.42 -12.51 4.18
C GLU A 91 -50.35 -11.47 3.04
N GLY A 92 -50.07 -11.97 1.84
CA GLY A 92 -49.82 -11.17 0.64
C GLY A 92 -51.00 -10.27 0.28
N LYS A 93 -50.83 -8.96 0.49
CA LYS A 93 -51.59 -7.92 -0.20
C LYS A 93 -50.99 -7.71 -1.60
N PRO A 94 -51.79 -7.58 -2.67
CA PRO A 94 -51.27 -7.47 -4.03
C PRO A 94 -50.41 -6.20 -4.18
N GLU A 95 -49.18 -6.39 -4.68
CA GLU A 95 -48.28 -5.34 -5.14
C GLU A 95 -48.96 -4.48 -6.22
N PRO A 96 -48.94 -3.14 -6.11
CA PRO A 96 -49.30 -2.27 -7.23
C PRO A 96 -48.17 -2.26 -8.28
N GLU A 97 -48.54 -2.46 -9.54
CA GLU A 97 -47.68 -2.30 -10.71
C GLU A 97 -46.97 -0.92 -10.71
N PRO A 98 -45.71 -0.82 -11.18
CA PRO A 98 -44.94 0.41 -11.09
C PRO A 98 -45.51 1.51 -11.99
N VAL A 99 -46.16 2.50 -11.38
CA VAL A 99 -46.53 3.76 -12.04
C VAL A 99 -45.27 4.61 -12.18
N ILE A 100 -44.65 4.57 -13.36
CA ILE A 100 -43.39 5.26 -13.69
C ILE A 100 -43.54 6.80 -13.67
N GLU A 101 -44.76 7.35 -13.57
CA GLU A 101 -44.98 8.80 -13.54
C GLU A 101 -44.71 9.46 -12.16
N ALA A 102 -44.78 8.73 -11.04
CA ALA A 102 -44.67 9.36 -9.71
C ALA A 102 -43.23 9.42 -9.14
N ALA A 103 -42.27 8.69 -9.71
CA ALA A 103 -40.90 8.67 -9.21
C ALA A 103 -40.04 9.84 -9.76
N ALA A 104 -40.39 10.42 -10.91
CA ALA A 104 -39.66 11.55 -11.47
C ALA A 104 -39.89 12.87 -10.70
N GLU A 105 -41.04 13.00 -10.01
CA GLU A 105 -41.37 14.17 -9.20
C GLU A 105 -40.66 14.17 -7.83
N ALA A 106 -40.35 12.99 -7.28
CA ALA A 106 -39.69 12.87 -5.97
C ALA A 106 -38.20 13.25 -5.99
N VAL A 107 -37.48 13.01 -7.10
CA VAL A 107 -36.06 13.43 -7.26
C VAL A 107 -35.90 14.92 -7.60
N ALA A 108 -36.95 15.58 -8.07
CA ALA A 108 -36.92 17.01 -8.38
C ALA A 108 -37.06 17.90 -7.12
N ALA A 109 -37.56 17.36 -6.01
CA ALA A 109 -37.87 18.11 -4.79
C ALA A 109 -36.69 18.28 -3.83
N GLU A 110 -35.61 17.49 -3.95
CA GLU A 110 -34.45 17.56 -3.04
C GLU A 110 -33.24 18.24 -3.69
N LYS A 111 -33.45 19.43 -4.25
CA LYS A 111 -32.34 20.28 -4.70
C LYS A 111 -31.69 20.94 -3.46
N LEU A 112 -30.70 20.26 -2.89
CA LEU A 112 -29.99 20.66 -1.65
C LEU A 112 -29.26 22.02 -1.75
N VAL A 113 -29.08 22.55 -2.95
CA VAL A 113 -28.43 23.84 -3.20
C VAL A 113 -29.23 24.65 -4.19
N SER A 114 -29.59 25.88 -3.83
CA SER A 114 -30.25 26.83 -4.74
C SER A 114 -29.45 27.02 -6.03
N GLU A 115 -30.14 27.19 -7.17
CA GLU A 115 -29.55 27.24 -8.52
C GLU A 115 -28.38 28.21 -8.67
N ILE A 116 -28.52 29.40 -8.09
CA ILE A 116 -27.54 30.48 -8.25
C ILE A 116 -26.20 30.14 -7.54
N PRO A 117 -26.17 29.85 -6.22
CA PRO A 117 -24.97 29.32 -5.54
C PRO A 117 -24.42 28.00 -6.11
N GLY A 118 -25.29 27.15 -6.67
CA GLY A 118 -24.89 25.89 -7.30
C GLY A 118 -24.03 26.14 -8.55
N MET A 119 -24.44 27.08 -9.40
CA MET A 119 -23.67 27.45 -10.59
C MET A 119 -22.33 28.13 -10.25
N GLU A 120 -22.29 28.95 -9.19
CA GLU A 120 -21.04 29.56 -8.71
C GLU A 120 -20.06 28.52 -8.17
N SER A 121 -20.55 27.53 -7.42
CA SER A 121 -19.73 26.43 -6.90
C SER A 121 -19.14 25.57 -8.03
N VAL A 122 -19.95 25.27 -9.04
CA VAL A 122 -19.50 24.53 -10.24
C VAL A 122 -18.46 25.35 -11.02
N SER A 123 -18.64 26.67 -11.13
CA SER A 123 -17.69 27.56 -11.79
C SER A 123 -16.36 27.64 -11.03
N ALA A 124 -16.39 27.78 -9.70
CA ALA A 124 -15.21 27.79 -8.85
C ALA A 124 -14.44 26.46 -8.92
N LEU A 125 -15.16 25.34 -8.90
CA LEU A 125 -14.57 24.01 -9.02
C LEU A 125 -13.96 23.78 -10.42
N SER A 126 -14.63 24.23 -11.48
CA SER A 126 -14.10 24.19 -12.85
C SER A 126 -12.85 25.07 -13.01
N GLY A 127 -12.85 26.25 -12.39
CA GLY A 127 -11.69 27.14 -12.33
C GLY A 127 -10.50 26.49 -11.60
N LEU A 128 -10.75 25.82 -10.48
CA LEU A 128 -9.74 25.04 -9.76
C LEU A 128 -9.19 23.90 -10.64
N ALA A 129 -10.07 23.11 -11.27
CA ALA A 129 -9.67 22.01 -12.13
C ALA A 129 -8.81 22.50 -13.32
N ALA A 130 -9.17 23.64 -13.92
CA ALA A 130 -8.39 24.28 -14.96
C ALA A 130 -7.01 24.75 -14.45
N ALA A 131 -6.95 25.34 -13.25
CA ALA A 131 -5.70 25.78 -12.64
C ALA A 131 -4.76 24.60 -12.33
N VAL A 132 -5.30 23.50 -11.79
CA VAL A 132 -4.54 22.26 -11.52
C VAL A 132 -4.04 21.64 -12.84
N ASN A 133 -4.88 21.56 -13.87
CA ASN A 133 -4.48 21.04 -15.16
C ASN A 133 -3.41 21.92 -15.85
N ASN A 134 -3.53 23.24 -15.70
CA ASN A 134 -2.52 24.18 -16.20
C ASN A 134 -1.20 24.05 -15.42
N HIS A 135 -1.26 23.86 -14.11
CA HIS A 135 -0.07 23.62 -13.29
C HIS A 135 0.63 22.31 -13.70
N ARG A 136 -0.11 21.23 -13.95
CA ARG A 136 0.44 19.96 -14.45
C ARG A 136 1.08 20.07 -15.83
N ARG A 137 0.58 20.97 -16.68
CA ARG A 137 1.16 21.27 -18.00
C ARG A 137 2.36 22.22 -17.96
N ALA A 138 2.39 23.13 -16.98
CA ALA A 138 3.45 24.12 -16.81
C ALA A 138 4.71 23.55 -16.15
N VAL A 139 4.58 22.42 -15.43
CA VAL A 139 5.73 21.64 -14.97
C VAL A 139 6.32 20.92 -16.18
N ASP A 140 7.54 21.31 -16.52
CA ASP A 140 8.33 20.86 -17.67
C ASP A 140 8.33 19.32 -17.78
N PRO A 141 7.97 18.71 -18.94
CA PRO A 141 8.05 17.27 -19.13
C PRO A 141 9.48 16.69 -19.03
N SER A 142 10.52 17.53 -19.07
CA SER A 142 11.91 17.16 -18.75
C SER A 142 12.16 16.98 -17.24
N ILE A 143 11.36 17.64 -16.40
CA ILE A 143 11.35 17.48 -14.95
C ILE A 143 10.17 16.57 -14.68
N GLY A 144 10.41 15.25 -14.75
CA GLY A 144 9.38 14.22 -14.66
C GLY A 144 8.27 14.56 -13.66
N ALA A 145 7.02 14.24 -14.01
CA ALA A 145 5.81 14.61 -13.29
C ALA A 145 6.04 14.59 -11.78
N ARG A 146 6.01 15.78 -11.15
CA ARG A 146 6.31 15.97 -9.71
C ARG A 146 5.68 14.83 -8.91
N THR A 147 6.54 13.96 -8.41
CA THR A 147 6.08 12.74 -7.76
C THR A 147 5.60 13.08 -6.36
N ILE A 148 4.75 12.22 -5.80
CA ILE A 148 4.39 12.32 -4.38
C ILE A 148 5.66 12.25 -3.52
N GLU A 149 6.63 11.44 -3.95
CA GLU A 149 7.96 11.34 -3.37
C GLU A 149 8.70 12.70 -3.33
N ASP A 150 8.60 13.52 -4.39
CA ASP A 150 9.22 14.86 -4.39
C ASP A 150 8.55 15.80 -3.38
N LEU A 151 7.23 15.70 -3.23
CA LEU A 151 6.49 16.47 -2.22
C LEU A 151 6.83 16.01 -0.80
N VAL A 152 6.89 14.69 -0.57
CA VAL A 152 7.30 14.11 0.71
C VAL A 152 8.72 14.52 1.05
N LYS A 153 9.66 14.47 0.09
CA LYS A 153 11.03 14.95 0.27
C LYS A 153 11.08 16.43 0.60
N GLU A 154 10.29 17.27 -0.05
CA GLU A 154 10.25 18.70 0.24
C GLU A 154 9.77 19.00 1.66
N VAL A 155 8.78 18.25 2.14
CA VAL A 155 8.24 18.39 3.51
C VAL A 155 9.16 17.76 4.56
N MET A 156 9.78 16.60 4.27
CA MET A 156 10.62 15.89 5.23
C MET A 156 12.04 16.45 5.34
N ARG A 157 12.58 17.06 4.29
CA ARG A 157 13.93 17.63 4.27
C ARG A 157 14.20 18.61 5.43
N PRO A 158 13.32 19.56 5.80
CA PRO A 158 13.57 20.42 6.97
C PRO A 158 13.60 19.64 8.29
N MET A 159 12.71 18.68 8.51
CA MET A 159 12.65 17.91 9.76
C MET A 159 13.87 17.01 9.94
N ILE A 160 14.32 16.35 8.86
CA ILE A 160 15.52 15.51 8.89
C ILE A 160 16.77 16.38 9.12
N ARG A 161 16.83 17.58 8.53
CA ARG A 161 17.96 18.49 8.75
C ARG A 161 18.06 18.93 10.20
N GLU A 162 16.97 19.41 10.79
CA GLU A 162 16.93 19.84 12.19
C GLU A 162 17.34 18.68 13.12
N TRP A 163 16.82 17.48 12.87
CA TRP A 163 17.21 16.31 13.64
C TRP A 163 18.70 15.97 13.48
N LEU A 164 19.23 16.01 12.26
CA LEU A 164 20.66 15.76 12.02
C LEU A 164 21.51 16.82 12.70
N ASP A 165 21.15 18.09 12.64
CA ASP A 165 21.91 19.17 13.28
C ASP A 165 21.99 18.96 14.80
N ASP A 166 20.91 18.47 15.43
CA ASP A 166 20.86 18.21 16.87
C ASP A 166 21.54 16.88 17.29
N ASN A 167 21.46 15.83 16.46
CA ASN A 167 21.83 14.47 16.87
C ASN A 167 23.15 13.96 16.25
N LEU A 168 23.58 14.54 15.12
CA LEU A 168 24.80 14.12 14.43
C LEU A 168 26.07 14.28 15.28
N PRO A 169 26.27 15.37 16.06
CA PRO A 169 27.47 15.51 16.89
C PRO A 169 27.66 14.33 17.87
N ALA A 170 26.61 13.96 18.60
CA ALA A 170 26.65 12.87 19.57
C ALA A 170 26.89 11.50 18.91
N LEU A 171 26.29 11.27 17.73
CA LEU A 171 26.49 10.03 16.96
C LEU A 171 27.95 9.90 16.48
N VAL A 172 28.53 10.99 15.97
CA VAL A 172 29.91 11.02 15.49
C VAL A 172 30.88 10.81 16.65
N GLU A 173 30.69 11.48 17.80
CA GLU A 173 31.54 11.28 18.98
C GLU A 173 31.56 9.81 19.44
N ARG A 174 30.39 9.16 19.48
CA ARG A 174 30.29 7.72 19.81
C ARG A 174 31.01 6.83 18.81
N LEU A 175 30.90 7.11 17.52
CA LEU A 175 31.53 6.32 16.47
C LEU A 175 33.05 6.51 16.48
N VAL A 176 33.52 7.76 16.58
CA VAL A 176 34.95 8.11 16.65
C VAL A 176 35.59 7.53 17.91
N SER A 177 34.93 7.61 19.07
CA SER A 177 35.45 7.01 20.31
C SER A 177 35.65 5.51 20.17
N ARG A 178 34.68 4.82 19.55
CA ARG A 178 34.76 3.39 19.25
C ARG A 178 35.88 3.07 18.26
N GLU A 179 36.05 3.89 17.22
CA GLU A 179 37.08 3.66 16.21
C GLU A 179 38.49 3.91 16.77
N ILE A 180 38.66 4.93 17.62
CA ILE A 180 39.93 5.16 18.32
C ILE A 180 40.23 3.98 19.25
N GLU A 181 39.25 3.50 20.02
CA GLU A 181 39.45 2.32 20.87
C GLU A 181 39.89 1.09 20.04
N ARG A 182 39.23 0.86 18.90
CA ARG A 182 39.58 -0.22 17.98
C ARG A 182 41.01 -0.09 17.46
N LEU A 183 41.40 1.10 16.98
CA LEU A 183 42.74 1.38 16.47
C LEU A 183 43.81 1.30 17.56
N THR A 184 43.51 1.77 18.77
CA THR A 184 44.46 1.67 19.90
C THR A 184 44.73 0.22 20.28
N ARG A 185 43.70 -0.63 20.30
CA ARG A 185 43.85 -2.07 20.55
C ARG A 185 44.67 -2.77 19.47
N GLU A 186 44.41 -2.45 18.21
CA GLU A 186 45.16 -2.98 17.06
C GLU A 186 46.64 -2.53 17.10
N ALA A 187 46.89 -1.28 17.47
CA ALA A 187 48.25 -0.75 17.62
C ALA A 187 49.01 -1.40 18.79
N GLU A 188 48.35 -1.68 19.92
CA GLU A 188 48.94 -2.41 21.05
C GLU A 188 49.30 -3.86 20.67
N GLU A 189 48.45 -4.53 19.90
CA GLU A 189 48.71 -5.89 19.42
C GLU A 189 49.91 -5.94 18.47
N ILE A 190 50.02 -4.98 17.55
CA ILE A 190 51.18 -4.85 16.66
C ILE A 190 52.45 -4.57 17.45
N SER A 191 52.38 -3.74 18.50
CA SER A 191 53.55 -3.38 19.32
C SER A 191 54.04 -4.51 20.24
N GLN A 192 53.22 -5.51 20.55
CA GLN A 192 53.59 -6.65 21.40
C GLN A 192 54.16 -7.85 20.63
N ARG A 193 54.17 -7.77 19.29
CA ARG A 193 54.66 -8.82 18.40
C ARG A 193 56.06 -8.53 17.89
#